data_AF-A0A2N1R8L2-F1
#
_entry.id   AF-A0A2N1R8L2-F1
#
_cell.length_a   1.000
_cell.length_b   1.000
_cell.length_c   1.000
_cell.angle_alpha   90.00
_cell.angle_beta   90.00
_cell.angle_gamma   90.00
#
_symmetry.space_group_name_H-M   'P 1'
#
loop_
_entity.id
_entity.type
_entity.pdbx_description
1 polymer ?
#
loop_
_entity_poly.entity_id
_entity_poly.type
_entity_poly.pdbx_seq_one_letter_code
_entity_poly.pdbx_strand_id
1 'polypeptide(L)' 'FGLVAFVQSSDGLVYVYGGAASLSVKTGESVRKGSTIGKVGTDGETAAYFFTFKGADTIDPGTAPRD' A
#
# COMPACT_ATOMS: atom_id res chain seq x y z
N PHE A 1 -2.03 11.58 -5.48
CA PHE A 1 -1.57 10.40 -4.70
C PHE A 1 -0.06 10.28 -4.55
N GLY A 2 0.80 11.19 -5.04
CA GLY A 2 2.25 10.94 -4.97
C GLY A 2 2.66 9.62 -5.64
N LEU A 3 3.72 8.99 -5.16
CA LEU A 3 4.10 7.62 -5.52
C LEU A 3 3.17 6.61 -4.87
N VAL A 4 2.94 5.50 -5.57
CA VAL A 4 2.01 4.45 -5.17
C VAL A 4 2.70 3.09 -5.28
N ALA A 5 2.51 2.24 -4.28
CA ALA A 5 2.96 0.85 -4.30
C ALA A 5 1.75 -0.09 -4.15
N PHE A 6 1.77 -1.16 -4.95
CA PHE A 6 0.79 -2.24 -4.92
C PHE A 6 1.46 -3.47 -4.34
N VAL A 7 0.89 -4.02 -3.27
CA VAL A 7 1.36 -5.25 -2.65
C VAL A 7 0.28 -6.29 -2.83
N GLN A 8 0.55 -7.30 -3.63
CA GLN A 8 -0.35 -8.42 -3.83
C GLN A 8 0.00 -9.55 -2.85
N SER A 9 -1.00 -10.00 -2.10
CA SER A 9 -0.91 -11.20 -1.27
C SER A 9 -1.14 -12.46 -2.11
N SER A 10 -0.64 -13.60 -1.62
CA SER A 10 -0.80 -14.90 -2.26
C SER A 10 -2.25 -15.34 -2.43
N ASP A 11 -3.13 -14.87 -1.55
CA ASP A 11 -4.57 -15.13 -1.63
C ASP A 11 -5.26 -14.25 -2.70
N GLY A 12 -4.56 -13.29 -3.31
CA GLY A 12 -5.08 -12.41 -4.35
C GLY A 12 -5.66 -11.08 -3.84
N LEU A 13 -5.53 -10.77 -2.55
CA LEU A 13 -5.77 -9.41 -2.06
C LEU A 13 -4.69 -8.46 -2.57
N VAL A 14 -5.07 -7.23 -2.89
CA VAL A 14 -4.15 -6.16 -3.30
C VAL A 14 -4.28 -4.99 -2.33
N TYR A 15 -3.18 -4.66 -1.66
CA TYR A 15 -3.06 -3.50 -0.79
C TYR A 15 -2.37 -2.37 -1.54
N VAL A 16 -3.00 -1.20 -1.56
CA VAL A 16 -2.49 -0.02 -2.28
C VAL A 16 -2.07 1.03 -1.27
N TYR A 17 -0.80 1.40 -1.31
CA TYR A 17 -0.20 2.43 -0.47
C TYR A 17 0.10 3.65 -1.34
N GLY A 18 -0.71 4.70 -1.20
CA GLY A 18 -0.54 5.97 -1.88
C GLY A 18 -0.12 7.09 -0.94
N GLY A 19 0.33 8.19 -1.53
CA GLY A 19 0.74 9.41 -0.84
C GLY A 19 2.25 9.50 -0.57
N ALA A 20 3.02 8.54 -1.07
CA ALA A 20 4.45 8.49 -0.80
C ALA A 20 5.22 9.56 -1.61
N ALA A 21 6.18 10.21 -0.96
CA ALA A 21 7.19 11.04 -1.61
C ALA A 21 8.38 10.19 -2.08
N SER A 22 8.65 9.06 -1.41
CA SER A 22 9.64 8.07 -1.83
C SER A 22 9.18 6.65 -1.52
N LEU A 23 9.57 5.69 -2.37
CA LEU A 23 9.33 4.26 -2.17
C LEU A 23 10.60 3.59 -1.63
N SER A 24 10.42 2.65 -0.72
CA SER A 24 11.49 1.83 -0.13
C SER A 24 11.52 0.42 -0.70
N VAL A 25 10.64 0.11 -1.65
CA VAL A 25 10.47 -1.19 -2.29
C VAL A 25 10.58 -1.08 -3.80
N LYS A 26 10.78 -2.23 -4.47
CA LYS A 26 10.82 -2.33 -5.94
C LYS A 26 9.82 -3.36 -6.45
N THR A 27 9.45 -3.24 -7.72
CA THR A 27 8.59 -4.23 -8.39
C THR A 27 9.22 -5.63 -8.33
N GLY A 28 8.42 -6.62 -7.94
CA GLY A 28 8.86 -8.02 -7.77
C GLY A 28 9.50 -8.34 -6.42
N GLU A 29 9.73 -7.33 -5.57
CA GLU A 29 10.23 -7.54 -4.22
C GLU A 29 9.16 -8.17 -3.33
N SER A 30 9.54 -9.21 -2.58
CA SER A 30 8.67 -9.79 -1.55
C SER A 30 8.77 -8.97 -0.26
N VAL A 31 7.62 -8.61 0.30
CA VAL A 31 7.52 -7.87 1.56
C VAL A 31 6.74 -8.67 2.59
N ARG A 32 6.89 -8.32 3.87
CA ARG A 32 6.14 -8.92 4.99
C ARG A 32 5.38 -7.84 5.75
N LYS A 33 4.45 -8.27 6.61
CA LYS A 33 3.78 -7.37 7.55
C LYS A 33 4.81 -6.55 8.33
N GLY A 34 4.59 -5.23 8.39
CA GLY A 34 5.49 -4.29 9.05
C GLY A 34 6.69 -3.82 8.21
N SER A 35 6.89 -4.34 6.99
CA SER A 35 7.88 -3.78 6.06
C SER A 35 7.55 -2.33 5.71
N THR A 36 8.58 -1.48 5.68
CA THR A 36 8.45 -0.10 5.21
C THR A 36 8.28 -0.09 3.69
N ILE A 37 7.14 0.41 3.21
CA ILE A 37 6.83 0.49 1.77
C ILE A 37 7.32 1.81 1.17
N GLY A 38 7.28 2.89 1.94
CA GLY A 38 7.70 4.21 1.50
C GLY A 38 7.50 5.25 2.59
N LYS A 39 7.87 6.49 2.28
CA LYS A 39 7.75 7.63 3.19
C LYS A 39 6.86 8.68 2.54
N VAL A 40 5.91 9.20 3.31
CA VAL A 40 5.12 10.38 2.90
C VAL A 40 5.97 11.65 2.98
N GLY A 41 5.53 12.72 2.31
CA GLY A 41 6.15 14.04 2.44
C GLY A 41 6.11 14.60 3.86
N THR A 42 6.78 15.72 4.10
CA THR A 42 6.71 16.44 5.39
C THR A 42 6.12 17.83 5.27
N ASP A 43 5.87 18.29 4.04
CA ASP A 43 5.57 19.69 3.74
C ASP A 43 4.19 19.80 3.10
N GLY A 44 3.45 20.87 3.43
CA GLY A 44 2.08 21.08 2.94
C GLY A 44 1.08 20.03 3.44
N GLU A 45 -0.02 19.85 2.71
CA GLU A 45 -0.99 18.79 2.99
C GLU A 45 -0.45 17.43 2.57
N THR A 46 0.21 16.75 3.51
CA THR A 46 0.66 15.37 3.33
C THR A 46 -0.36 14.40 3.92
N ALA A 47 -0.81 13.44 3.11
CA ALA A 47 -1.68 12.35 3.55
C ALA A 47 -1.21 11.00 2.99
N ALA A 48 -1.29 9.95 3.81
CA ALA A 48 -1.19 8.57 3.36
C ALA A 48 -2.57 8.07 2.95
N TYR A 49 -2.64 7.37 1.82
CA TYR A 49 -3.86 6.74 1.33
C TYR A 49 -3.69 5.23 1.35
N PHE A 50 -4.71 4.53 1.83
CA PHE A 50 -4.68 3.08 1.95
C PHE A 50 -5.97 2.47 1.42
N PHE A 51 -5.85 1.59 0.44
CA PHE A 51 -6.98 0.90 -0.17
C PHE A 51 -6.73 -0.60 -0.19
N THR A 52 -7.80 -1.37 -0.22
CA THR A 52 -7.72 -2.83 -0.36
C THR A 52 -8.71 -3.30 -1.42
N PHE A 53 -8.25 -4.21 -2.27
CA PHE A 53 -9.04 -4.79 -3.34
C PHE A 53 -8.96 -6.32 -3.34
N LYS A 54 -10.02 -6.97 -3.81
CA LYS A 54 -10.03 -8.38 -4.20
C LYS A 54 -10.59 -8.48 -5.62
N GLY A 55 -9.71 -8.71 -6.59
CA GLY A 55 -10.11 -8.59 -7.99
C GLY A 55 -10.59 -7.16 -8.29
N ALA A 56 -11.84 -7.02 -8.75
CA ALA A 56 -12.44 -5.72 -9.07
C ALA A 56 -13.13 -5.04 -7.87
N ASP A 57 -13.34 -5.77 -6.77
CA ASP A 57 -14.10 -5.27 -5.62
C ASP A 57 -13.20 -4.50 -4.66
N THR A 58 -13.69 -3.36 -4.17
CA THR A 58 -13.11 -2.62 -3.04
C THR A 58 -13.53 -3.24 -1.72
N ILE A 59 -12.58 -3.44 -0.82
CA ILE A 59 -12.80 -3.97 0.53
C ILE A 59 -12.46 -2.89 1.55
N ASP A 60 -13.21 -2.83 2.66
CA ASP A 60 -12.86 -1.99 3.81
C ASP A 60 -11.48 -2.41 4.36
N PRO A 61 -10.46 -1.54 4.29
CA PRO A 61 -9.11 -1.87 4.74
C PRO A 61 -9.01 -2.19 6.24
N GLY A 62 -9.99 -1.77 7.05
CA GLY A 62 -10.08 -2.10 8.48
C GLY A 62 -10.49 -3.55 8.76
N THR A 63 -11.11 -4.22 7.78
CA THR A 63 -11.57 -5.62 7.89
C THR A 63 -10.71 -6.60 7.08
N ALA A 64 -9.83 -6.10 6.22
CA ALA A 64 -8.97 -6.92 5.40
C ALA A 64 -7.95 -7.73 6.24
N PRO A 65 -7.75 -9.04 5.95
CA PRO A 65 -6.69 -9.85 6.54
C PRO A 65 -5.30 -9.22 6.34
N ARG A 66 -4.35 -9.40 7.26
CA ARG A 66 -2.98 -8.85 7.12
C ARG A 66 -1.88 -9.77 7.63
N ASP A 67 -2.21 -11.04 7.82
CA ASP A 67 -1.32 -12.06 8.38
C ASP A 67 -0.65 -12.88 7.28
#